data_AF-A0A0Q4CEN9-F1
#
_entry.id   AF-A0A0Q4CEN9-F1
#
_cell.length_a   1.000
_cell.length_b   1.000
_cell.length_c   1.000
_cell.angle_alpha   90.00
_cell.angle_beta   90.00
_cell.angle_gamma   90.00
#
_symmetry.space_group_name_H-M   'P 1'
#
loop_
_entity.id
_entity.type
_entity.pdbx_description
1 polymer ?
#
loop_
_entity_poly.entity_id
_entity_poly.type
_entity_poly.pdbx_seq_one_letter_code
_entity_poly.pdbx_strand_id
1 'polypeptide(L)'
;MYFLLLLTVFIVINLVILRFKKQNWKVLLDWKVMALAFVITFLGLLYSESSKSEDWLIETYGFPKYFYFKKSSLGKDAFMDWGIVRFDYINFLQNFILIFLLADIFKLLLKRSLKR
;
A
#
# COMPACT_ATOMS: atom_id res chain seq x y z
N MET A 1 11.72 2.46 8.49
CA MET A 1 11.31 3.07 9.78
C MET A 1 9.92 3.69 9.72
N TYR A 2 9.60 4.50 8.69
CA TYR A 2 8.27 5.11 8.53
C TYR A 2 7.08 4.14 8.44
N PHE A 3 7.24 2.97 7.81
CA PHE A 3 6.19 1.94 7.74
C PHE A 3 5.69 1.50 9.13
N LEU A 4 6.62 1.14 10.02
CA LEU A 4 6.28 0.68 11.37
C LEU A 4 5.58 1.76 12.18
N LEU A 5 6.03 3.02 12.04
CA LEU A 5 5.40 4.15 12.71
C LEU A 5 3.96 4.35 12.22
N LEU A 6 3.73 4.38 10.91
CA LEU A 6 2.38 4.50 10.33
C LEU A 6 1.49 3.33 10.72
N LEU A 7 2.03 2.11 10.69
CA LEU A 7 1.34 0.91 11.12
C LEU A 7 0.86 1.03 12.57
N THR A 8 1.75 1.40 13.48
CA THR A 8 1.41 1.59 14.90
C THR A 8 0.33 2.67 15.07
N VAL A 9 0.47 3.81 14.39
CA VAL A 9 -0.53 4.89 14.46
C VAL A 9 -1.90 4.42 13.98
N PHE A 10 -1.99 3.75 12.83
CA PHE A 10 -3.26 3.27 12.29
C PHE A 10 -3.90 2.19 13.15
N ILE A 11 -3.11 1.28 13.74
CA ILE A 11 -3.61 0.29 14.69
C ILE A 11 -4.21 0.99 15.92
N VAL A 12 -3.47 1.94 16.51
CA VAL A 12 -3.95 2.69 17.69
C VAL A 12 -5.25 3.43 17.36
N ILE A 13 -5.35 4.10 16.22
CA ILE A 13 -6.58 4.81 15.81
C ILE A 13 -7.75 3.83 15.68
N ASN A 14 -7.57 2.69 15.01
CA ASN A 14 -8.62 1.67 14.87
C ASN A 14 -9.12 1.18 16.24
N LEU A 15 -8.20 0.84 17.14
CA LEU A 15 -8.52 0.38 18.50
C LEU A 15 -9.25 1.46 19.32
N VAL A 16 -8.80 2.71 19.22
CA VAL A 16 -9.43 3.85 19.89
C VAL A 16 -10.87 4.03 19.39
N ILE A 17 -11.10 4.03 18.07
CA ILE A 17 -12.45 4.18 17.51
C ILE A 17 -13.37 3.03 17.92
N LEU A 18 -12.87 1.78 17.89
CA LEU A 18 -13.61 0.62 18.35
C LEU A 18 -14.05 0.76 19.81
N ARG A 19 -13.11 1.14 20.69
CA ARG A 19 -13.38 1.33 22.13
C ARG A 19 -14.42 2.44 22.34
N PHE A 20 -14.29 3.57 21.65
CA PHE A 20 -15.24 4.67 21.72
C PHE A 20 -16.64 4.30 21.21
N LYS A 21 -16.73 3.45 20.17
CA LYS A 21 -18.02 3.01 19.61
C LYS A 21 -18.56 1.72 20.25
N LYS A 22 -17.88 1.14 21.24
CA LYS A 22 -18.21 -0.16 21.87
C LYS A 22 -18.47 -1.27 20.84
N GLN A 23 -17.68 -1.29 19.77
CA GLN A 23 -17.86 -2.25 18.68
C GLN A 23 -17.03 -3.53 18.91
N ASN A 24 -17.53 -4.66 18.40
CA ASN A 24 -16.83 -5.94 18.47
C ASN A 24 -15.63 -5.93 17.52
N TRP A 25 -14.51 -6.53 17.93
CA TRP A 25 -13.27 -6.62 17.14
C TRP A 25 -13.46 -7.33 15.79
N LYS A 26 -14.48 -8.19 15.68
CA LYS A 26 -14.87 -8.83 14.41
C LYS A 26 -15.22 -7.83 13.30
N VAL A 27 -15.55 -6.58 13.64
CA VAL A 27 -15.85 -5.52 12.66
C VAL A 27 -14.62 -5.10 11.86
N LEU A 28 -13.41 -5.28 12.42
CA LEU A 28 -12.14 -4.98 11.74
C LEU A 28 -11.89 -5.92 10.56
N LEU A 29 -12.23 -7.21 10.71
CA LEU A 29 -11.97 -8.24 9.70
C LEU A 29 -13.12 -8.38 8.69
N ASP A 30 -13.50 -7.26 8.07
CA ASP A 30 -14.53 -7.26 7.05
C ASP A 30 -13.95 -7.54 5.67
N TRP A 31 -14.44 -8.60 5.04
CA TRP A 31 -13.99 -9.04 3.73
C TRP A 31 -14.16 -7.96 2.66
N LYS A 32 -15.19 -7.10 2.75
CA LYS A 32 -15.41 -6.03 1.77
C LYS A 32 -14.31 -4.97 1.85
N VAL A 33 -13.82 -4.68 3.05
CA VAL A 33 -12.71 -3.73 3.28
C VAL A 33 -11.40 -4.35 2.80
N MET A 34 -11.19 -5.63 3.06
CA MET A 34 -10.02 -6.36 2.53
C MET A 34 -10.01 -6.35 1.00
N ALA A 35 -11.14 -6.65 0.34
CA ALA A 35 -11.25 -6.61 -1.11
C ALA A 35 -10.99 -5.21 -1.67
N LEU A 36 -11.58 -4.18 -1.06
CA LEU A 36 -11.34 -2.78 -1.43
C LEU A 36 -9.85 -2.41 -1.30
N ALA A 37 -9.22 -2.78 -0.20
CA ALA A 37 -7.80 -2.52 0.02
C ALA A 37 -6.93 -3.22 -1.03
N PHE A 38 -7.30 -4.42 -1.45
CA PHE A 38 -6.61 -5.15 -2.52
C PHE A 38 -6.70 -4.41 -3.85
N VAL A 39 -7.90 -3.94 -4.22
CA VAL A 39 -8.12 -3.12 -5.44
C VAL A 39 -7.29 -1.85 -5.41
N ILE A 40 -7.31 -1.11 -4.29
CA ILE A 40 -6.53 0.13 -4.14
C ILE A 40 -5.03 -0.15 -4.20
N THR A 41 -4.56 -1.24 -3.60
CA THR A 41 -3.14 -1.63 -3.65
C THR A 41 -2.71 -1.91 -5.09
N PHE A 42 -3.54 -2.59 -5.88
CA PHE A 42 -3.28 -2.79 -7.31
C PHE A 42 -3.35 -1.51 -8.12
N LEU A 43 -4.31 -0.63 -7.85
CA LEU A 43 -4.34 0.70 -8.48
C LEU A 43 -3.07 1.50 -8.16
N GLY A 44 -2.42 1.22 -7.02
CA GLY A 44 -1.11 1.74 -6.69
C GLY A 44 -0.03 1.42 -7.73
N LEU A 45 -0.16 0.36 -8.55
CA LEU A 45 0.76 0.07 -9.67
C LEU A 45 0.71 1.13 -10.77
N LEU A 46 -0.38 1.90 -10.87
CA LEU A 46 -0.50 3.00 -11.83
C LEU A 46 0.39 4.18 -11.44
N TYR A 47 0.79 4.27 -10.17
CA TYR A 47 1.77 5.24 -9.72
C TYR A 47 3.18 4.73 -10.06
N SER A 48 3.93 5.56 -10.77
CA SER A 48 5.31 5.27 -11.14
C SER A 48 6.20 6.48 -10.89
N GLU A 49 7.41 6.20 -10.45
CA GLU A 49 8.49 7.15 -10.34
C GLU A 49 9.66 6.65 -11.19
N SER A 50 10.31 7.55 -11.91
CA SER A 50 11.50 7.25 -12.68
C SER A 50 12.69 8.01 -12.12
N SER A 51 13.83 7.33 -12.01
CA SER A 51 15.10 7.91 -11.62
C SER A 51 16.20 7.46 -12.57
N LYS A 52 17.18 8.34 -12.78
CA LYS A 52 18.36 8.06 -13.61
C LYS A 52 19.59 8.05 -12.71
N SER A 53 20.42 7.03 -12.87
CA SER A 53 21.72 6.91 -12.21
C SER A 53 22.73 6.47 -13.24
N GLU A 54 23.60 7.39 -13.68
CA GLU A 54 24.70 7.17 -14.63
C GLU A 54 24.31 6.28 -15.82
N ASP A 55 24.52 4.97 -15.71
CA ASP A 55 24.28 3.97 -16.77
C ASP A 55 22.89 3.30 -16.73
N TRP A 56 22.02 3.67 -15.78
CA TRP A 56 20.77 2.96 -15.51
C TRP A 56 19.55 3.89 -15.41
N LEU A 57 18.47 3.46 -16.06
CA LEU A 57 17.11 3.95 -15.87
C LEU A 57 16.37 3.03 -14.89
N ILE A 58 15.86 3.61 -13.80
CA ILE A 58 15.18 2.91 -12.71
C ILE A 58 13.74 3.38 -12.69
N GLU A 59 12.80 2.49 -13.01
CA GLU A 59 11.35 2.74 -12.92
C GLU A 59 10.78 1.94 -11.75
N THR A 60 10.27 2.64 -10.74
CA THR A 60 9.61 2.05 -9.57
C THR A 60 8.12 2.29 -9.64
N TYR A 61 7.34 1.26 -9.37
CA TYR A 61 5.88 1.28 -9.43
C TYR A 61 5.31 0.80 -8.10
N GLY A 62 4.21 1.44 -7.68
CA GLY A 62 3.54 1.13 -6.43
C GLY A 62 3.52 2.31 -5.46
N PHE A 63 2.44 2.40 -4.71
CA PHE A 63 2.21 3.41 -3.68
C PHE A 63 1.60 2.77 -2.42
N PRO A 64 1.94 3.24 -1.20
CA PRO A 64 2.91 4.30 -0.87
C PRO A 64 4.38 3.89 -0.99
N LYS A 65 4.70 2.59 -0.96
CA LYS A 65 6.03 2.08 -1.25
C LYS A 65 6.04 1.35 -2.59
N TYR A 66 7.09 1.46 -3.38
CA TYR A 66 7.19 0.66 -4.60
C TYR A 66 7.22 -0.83 -4.26
N PHE A 67 6.54 -1.63 -5.06
CA PHE A 67 6.54 -3.10 -4.95
C PHE A 67 6.74 -3.79 -6.31
N TYR A 68 6.90 -3.00 -7.36
CA TYR A 68 7.38 -3.45 -8.65
C TYR A 68 8.48 -2.50 -9.12
N PHE A 69 9.55 -3.06 -9.66
CA PHE A 69 10.73 -2.31 -10.09
C PHE A 69 11.22 -2.86 -11.42
N LYS A 70 11.59 -1.95 -12.32
CA LYS A 70 12.21 -2.23 -13.61
C LYS A 70 13.50 -1.41 -13.76
N LYS A 71 14.59 -2.08 -14.09
CA LYS A 71 15.90 -1.47 -14.36
C LYS A 71 16.27 -1.66 -15.82
N SER A 72 16.56 -0.60 -16.56
CA SER A 72 17.01 -0.65 -17.96
C SER A 72 18.38 0.00 -18.11
N SER A 73 19.26 -0.55 -18.95
CA SER A 73 20.56 0.04 -19.26
C SER A 73 20.41 1.24 -20.19
N LEU A 74 21.21 2.29 -20.00
CA LEU A 74 21.26 3.47 -20.87
C LEU A 74 22.41 3.40 -21.90
N GLY A 75 23.29 2.38 -21.81
CA GLY A 75 24.48 2.22 -22.65
C GLY A 75 24.26 1.46 -23.98
N LYS A 76 25.25 1.53 -24.89
CA LYS A 76 25.20 0.98 -26.27
C LYS A 76 25.12 -0.56 -26.37
N ASP A 77 25.27 -1.29 -25.28
CA ASP A 77 25.15 -2.75 -25.24
C ASP A 77 23.69 -3.18 -24.98
N ALA A 78 22.80 -2.83 -25.92
CA ALA A 78 21.38 -3.16 -25.94
C ALA A 78 21.10 -4.68 -26.00
N PHE A 79 22.13 -5.54 -26.09
CA PHE A 79 21.97 -6.99 -25.96
C PHE A 79 21.76 -7.46 -24.51
N MET A 80 21.99 -6.58 -23.52
CA MET A 80 21.54 -6.76 -22.13
C MET A 80 20.22 -6.00 -21.84
N ASP A 81 19.34 -5.85 -22.84
CA ASP A 81 17.96 -5.32 -22.69
C ASP A 81 17.03 -6.17 -21.80
N TRP A 82 17.58 -7.17 -21.12
CA TRP A 82 16.92 -7.90 -20.04
C TRP A 82 16.82 -6.98 -18.84
N GLY A 83 15.90 -6.03 -18.92
CA GLY A 83 15.63 -5.14 -17.81
C GLY A 83 15.35 -5.97 -16.56
N ILE A 84 16.04 -5.67 -15.47
CA ILE A 84 15.85 -6.40 -14.22
C ILE A 84 14.47 -6.03 -13.71
N VAL A 85 13.53 -6.98 -13.82
CA VAL A 85 12.18 -6.85 -13.29
C VAL A 85 12.12 -7.57 -11.96
N ARG A 86 11.71 -6.86 -10.91
CA ARG A 86 11.57 -7.43 -9.57
C ARG A 86 10.26 -7.00 -8.92
N PHE A 87 9.54 -7.98 -8.37
CA PHE A 87 8.42 -7.74 -7.48
C PHE A 87 8.88 -7.87 -6.03
N ASP A 88 8.56 -6.87 -5.21
CA ASP A 88 8.82 -6.88 -3.77
C ASP A 88 7.51 -7.18 -3.02
N TYR A 89 7.28 -8.48 -2.79
CA TYR A 89 6.07 -8.97 -2.12
C TYR A 89 5.91 -8.43 -0.70
N ILE A 90 7.00 -8.09 -0.02
CA ILE A 90 6.95 -7.52 1.32
C ILE A 90 6.36 -6.11 1.23
N ASN A 91 6.81 -5.30 0.27
CA ASN A 91 6.28 -3.95 0.07
C ASN A 91 4.80 -3.98 -0.37
N PHE A 92 4.42 -4.96 -1.20
CA PHE A 92 3.01 -5.16 -1.55
C PHE A 92 2.16 -5.42 -0.30
N LEU A 93 2.59 -6.35 0.56
CA LEU A 93 1.88 -6.68 1.78
C LEU A 93 1.84 -5.49 2.76
N GLN A 94 2.93 -4.75 2.88
CA GLN A 94 3.01 -3.53 3.69
C GLN A 94 1.99 -2.48 3.23
N ASN A 95 1.94 -2.20 1.92
CA ASN A 95 0.97 -1.27 1.36
C ASN A 95 -0.46 -1.74 1.58
N PHE A 96 -0.73 -3.03 1.32
CA PHE A 96 -2.04 -3.63 1.55
C PHE A 96 -2.51 -3.44 2.99
N ILE A 97 -1.65 -3.73 3.98
CA ILE A 97 -1.98 -3.57 5.40
C ILE A 97 -2.28 -2.11 5.74
N LEU A 98 -1.48 -1.16 5.26
CA LEU A 98 -1.71 0.26 5.51
C LEU A 98 -3.02 0.75 4.91
N ILE A 99 -3.29 0.39 3.65
CA ILE A 99 -4.52 0.75 2.94
C ILE A 99 -5.73 0.12 3.64
N PHE A 100 -5.63 -1.15 4.05
CA PHE A 100 -6.67 -1.84 4.78
C PHE A 100 -7.01 -1.14 6.10
N LEU A 101 -5.99 -0.84 6.92
CA LEU A 101 -6.20 -0.15 8.18
C LEU A 101 -6.79 1.25 7.99
N LEU A 102 -6.37 1.96 6.95
CA LEU A 102 -6.91 3.28 6.62
C LEU A 102 -8.37 3.19 6.17
N ALA A 103 -8.71 2.26 5.28
CA ALA A 103 -10.07 2.01 4.83
C ALA A 103 -10.98 1.61 5.99
N ASP A 104 -10.45 0.82 6.93
CA ASP A 104 -11.20 0.42 8.12
C ASP A 104 -11.46 1.61 9.06
N ILE A 105 -10.50 2.53 9.24
CA ILE A 105 -10.72 3.79 9.95
C ILE A 105 -11.88 4.57 9.31
N PHE A 106 -11.86 4.76 7.98
CA PHE A 106 -12.92 5.47 7.27
C PHE A 106 -14.29 4.81 7.45
N LYS A 107 -14.35 3.48 7.27
CA LYS A 107 -15.57 2.71 7.51
C LYS A 107 -16.07 2.87 8.94
N LEU A 108 -15.18 2.70 9.92
CA LEU A 108 -15.53 2.82 11.33
C LEU A 108 -16.05 4.23 11.61
N LEU A 109 -15.45 5.29 11.08
CA LEU A 109 -15.91 6.68 11.23
C LEU A 109 -17.29 6.90 10.60
N LEU A 110 -17.45 6.56 9.31
CA LEU A 110 -18.67 6.76 8.51
C LEU A 110 -19.88 6.02 9.06
N LYS A 111 -19.69 4.86 9.70
CA LYS A 111 -20.77 4.06 10.30
C LYS A 111 -21.55 4.79 11.42
N ARG A 112 -21.18 6.02 11.79
CA ARG A 112 -21.93 6.86 12.77
C ARG A 112 -23.10 7.66 12.18
N SER A 113 -23.29 7.74 10.86
CA SER A 113 -24.30 8.66 10.29
C SER A 113 -25.68 8.06 10.00
N LEU A 114 -25.86 6.74 10.02
CA LEU A 114 -27.09 6.09 9.52
C LEU A 114 -28.08 5.66 10.62
N LYS A 115 -27.91 6.17 11.84
CA LYS A 115 -28.87 6.05 12.94
C LYS A 115 -29.09 7.44 13.55
N ARG A 116 -29.86 8.27 12.87
CA ARG A 116 -30.70 9.30 13.48
C ARG A 116 -32.11 9.10 12.95
#